data_AF-A0A2Z6NJB2-F1
#
_entry.id   AF-A0A2Z6NJB2-F1
#
_cell.length_a   1.000
_cell.length_b   1.000
_cell.length_c   1.000
_cell.angle_alpha   90.00
_cell.angle_beta   90.00
_cell.angle_gamma   90.00
#
_symmetry.space_group_name_H-M   'P 1'
#
loop_
_entity.id
_entity.type
_entity.pdbx_description
1 polymer ?
#
loop_
_entity_poly.entity_id
_entity_poly.type
_entity_poly.pdbx_seq_one_letter_code
_entity_poly.pdbx_strand_id
1 'polypeptide(L)'
;MVIIRELTDDTGGCHTPPLSGSELMSQIRHHFTRANGSLNERGFYSKVFGFPVSSSDSEDSSETGSTSTSSGVKRKKRTLVKAASKVSKKDGGSSSQVVSADASLGNDVVLDKSSPQRVLRPRQKGVASDSSLNDAGGSVPDAHTAPTVVSGGIVSPEDVGEAAWSESFDPIEFMDQQFLVRGDPSRFAFVPTADLRRKALNCGVRGLMLTHLLADRQEREVISERARADRVEKTVEDMESRYTNVKAKLQKEIDDLQSSRDEAVKLGKKKEDAMVQLKVTHAGEFDRLKKTYDFDQALWRRRISGECTLRDALIISCVQAGKDMMALQDFADELEATNNALKEGMADKYLDGFTLDVEQFKVVFLDLDPELVSQIDVMKKVEGGKLVSRVLSAAYNSASAPFEAAV
;
A
#
# COMPACT_ATOMS: atom_id res chain seq x y z
N MET A 1 -21.57 25.18 26.84
CA MET A 1 -20.23 25.79 27.01
C MET A 1 -19.60 25.86 25.64
N VAL A 2 -19.33 27.05 25.11
CA VAL A 2 -18.81 27.24 23.75
C VAL A 2 -17.29 27.24 23.80
N ILE A 3 -16.64 26.31 23.12
CA ILE A 3 -15.18 26.34 22.93
C ILE A 3 -14.91 27.38 21.83
N ILE A 4 -14.63 28.61 22.24
CA ILE A 4 -14.21 29.67 21.34
C ILE A 4 -12.82 29.30 20.84
N ARG A 5 -12.73 28.89 19.58
CA ARG A 5 -11.47 28.82 18.85
C ARG A 5 -11.15 30.21 18.37
N GLU A 6 -10.05 30.79 18.84
CA GLU A 6 -9.42 31.90 18.12
C GLU A 6 -9.01 31.35 16.74
N LEU A 7 -9.60 31.93 15.70
CA LEU A 7 -9.32 31.59 14.31
C LEU A 7 -8.07 32.36 13.88
N THR A 8 -6.91 31.74 14.05
CA THR A 8 -5.72 32.12 13.29
C THR A 8 -5.79 31.42 11.93
N ASP A 9 -6.04 32.19 10.87
CA ASP A 9 -6.20 31.72 9.48
C ASP A 9 -4.86 31.28 8.82
N ASP A 10 -4.07 30.46 9.53
CA ASP A 10 -2.80 29.95 9.03
C ASP A 10 -3.01 28.69 8.17
N THR A 11 -3.33 28.94 6.90
CA THR A 11 -3.78 27.92 5.94
C THR A 11 -2.60 27.11 5.39
N GLY A 12 -2.02 26.23 6.20
CA GLY A 12 -0.97 25.32 5.76
C GLY A 12 -0.19 24.58 6.86
N GLY A 13 -0.32 24.99 8.12
CA GLY A 13 0.36 24.33 9.24
C GLY A 13 -0.13 22.91 9.49
N CYS A 14 0.75 21.91 9.31
CA CYS A 14 0.51 20.55 9.80
C CYS A 14 0.21 20.61 11.31
N HIS A 15 -1.03 20.31 11.71
CA HIS A 15 -1.45 20.40 13.11
C HIS A 15 -0.66 19.41 13.96
N THR A 16 0.38 19.91 14.62
CA THR A 16 1.07 19.17 15.68
C THR A 16 0.06 18.85 16.77
N PRO A 17 -0.09 17.57 17.17
CA PRO A 17 -1.06 17.22 18.21
C PRO A 17 -0.69 17.96 19.50
N PRO A 18 -1.68 18.50 20.23
CA PRO A 18 -1.42 19.25 21.46
C PRO A 18 -0.62 18.42 22.46
N LEU A 19 0.39 19.03 23.08
CA LEU A 19 1.27 18.38 24.05
C LEU A 19 0.45 17.66 25.13
N SER A 20 0.82 16.41 25.40
CA SER A 20 0.18 15.58 26.43
C SER A 20 0.22 16.27 27.79
N GLY A 21 -0.96 16.58 28.34
CA GLY A 21 -1.11 17.31 29.61
C GLY A 21 -1.35 18.82 29.47
N SER A 22 -1.43 19.36 28.25
CA SER A 22 -1.90 20.74 28.03
C SER A 22 -3.36 20.95 28.46
N GLU A 23 -3.71 22.19 28.84
CA GLU A 23 -5.08 22.54 29.22
C GLU A 23 -6.08 22.26 28.10
N LEU A 24 -5.69 22.45 26.83
CA LEU A 24 -6.50 22.06 25.67
C LEU A 24 -6.76 20.55 25.62
N MET A 25 -5.76 19.71 25.93
CA MET A 25 -5.95 18.26 26.05
C MET A 25 -6.91 17.91 27.20
N SER A 26 -6.80 18.59 28.34
CA SER A 26 -7.72 18.44 29.49
C SER A 26 -9.16 18.81 29.11
N GLN A 27 -9.36 19.96 28.47
CA GLN A 27 -10.65 20.46 28.03
C GLN A 27 -11.30 19.58 26.95
N ILE A 28 -10.53 19.12 25.96
CA ILE A 28 -10.99 18.16 24.95
C ILE A 28 -11.37 16.84 25.63
N ARG A 29 -10.55 16.33 26.56
CA ARG A 29 -10.86 15.09 27.29
C ARG A 29 -12.16 15.23 28.08
N HIS A 30 -12.32 16.30 28.85
CA HIS A 30 -13.53 16.55 29.62
C HIS A 30 -14.78 16.68 28.74
N HIS A 31 -14.69 17.34 27.58
CA HIS A 31 -15.80 17.44 26.62
C HIS A 31 -16.23 16.08 26.04
N PHE A 32 -15.31 15.12 25.88
CA PHE A 32 -15.62 13.78 25.38
C PHE A 32 -15.86 12.73 26.48
N THR A 33 -15.67 13.09 27.76
CA THR A 33 -16.07 12.25 28.90
C THR A 33 -17.57 12.36 29.13
N ARG A 34 -18.27 11.23 29.10
CA ARG A 34 -19.71 11.13 29.39
C ARG A 34 -19.96 11.23 30.90
N ALA A 35 -21.21 11.48 31.28
CA ALA A 35 -21.63 11.58 32.70
C ALA A 35 -21.38 10.29 33.53
N ASN A 36 -21.21 9.13 32.88
CA ASN A 36 -20.81 7.87 33.54
C ASN A 36 -19.27 7.71 33.69
N GLY A 37 -18.47 8.74 33.39
CA GLY A 37 -17.01 8.71 33.42
C GLY A 37 -16.34 8.06 32.20
N SER A 38 -17.09 7.48 31.26
CA SER A 38 -16.51 6.85 30.06
C SER A 38 -16.11 7.89 29.00
N LEU A 39 -14.90 7.76 28.44
CA LEU A 39 -14.38 8.63 27.40
C LEU A 39 -14.86 8.16 26.02
N ASN A 40 -15.41 9.05 25.21
CA ASN A 40 -15.65 8.78 23.79
C ASN A 40 -14.32 8.91 23.02
N GLU A 41 -13.50 7.87 23.07
CA GLU A 41 -12.16 7.83 22.49
C GLU A 41 -12.14 8.23 21.00
N ARG A 42 -13.13 7.78 20.21
CA ARG A 42 -13.24 8.14 18.78
C ARG A 42 -13.42 9.64 18.58
N GLY A 43 -14.29 10.28 19.37
CA GLY A 43 -14.49 11.73 19.33
C GLY A 43 -13.26 12.49 19.84
N PHE A 44 -12.66 12.01 20.93
CA PHE A 44 -11.45 12.55 21.53
C PHE A 44 -10.27 12.54 20.55
N TYR A 45 -9.87 11.38 20.03
CA TYR A 45 -8.72 11.27 19.13
C TYR A 45 -8.95 11.96 17.79
N SER A 46 -10.19 11.93 17.26
CA SER A 46 -10.49 12.68 16.04
C SER A 46 -10.37 14.20 16.24
N LYS A 47 -10.65 14.71 17.44
CA LYS A 47 -10.45 16.12 17.79
C LYS A 47 -8.98 16.47 18.03
N VAL A 48 -8.20 15.57 18.62
CA VAL A 48 -6.76 15.74 18.91
C VAL A 48 -5.90 15.69 17.64
N PHE A 49 -6.22 14.80 16.71
CA PHE A 49 -5.42 14.58 15.50
C PHE A 49 -6.00 15.21 14.22
N GLY A 50 -7.24 15.71 14.25
CA GLY A 50 -7.84 16.44 13.13
C GLY A 50 -8.41 15.57 11.99
N PHE A 51 -8.29 14.24 12.07
CA PHE A 51 -8.85 13.30 11.10
C PHE A 51 -9.76 12.25 11.77
N PRO A 52 -10.74 11.66 11.06
CA PRO A 52 -11.61 10.62 11.62
C PRO A 52 -10.84 9.33 11.86
N VAL A 53 -10.83 8.87 13.12
CA VAL A 53 -10.29 7.55 13.48
C VAL A 53 -11.38 6.50 13.21
N SER A 54 -11.05 5.53 12.35
CA SER A 54 -11.83 4.31 12.15
C SER A 54 -11.49 3.29 13.23
N SER A 55 -12.47 2.56 13.76
CA SER A 55 -12.19 1.45 14.68
C SER A 55 -11.46 0.34 13.95
N SER A 56 -10.41 -0.18 14.57
CA SER A 56 -9.76 -1.42 14.13
C SER A 56 -10.35 -2.53 14.98
N ASP A 57 -11.35 -3.22 14.44
CA ASP A 57 -12.00 -4.34 15.12
C ASP A 57 -10.95 -5.42 15.38
N SER A 58 -10.63 -5.63 16.65
CA SER A 58 -9.55 -6.50 17.10
C SER A 58 -10.18 -7.61 17.92
N GLU A 59 -10.27 -8.80 17.35
CA GLU A 59 -10.87 -9.96 18.04
C GLU A 59 -9.94 -10.47 19.14
N ASP A 60 -10.44 -10.45 20.37
CA ASP A 60 -9.73 -10.91 21.57
C ASP A 60 -9.82 -12.45 21.67
N SER A 61 -8.66 -13.12 21.61
CA SER A 61 -8.54 -14.58 21.65
C SER A 61 -7.73 -15.01 22.87
N SER A 62 -8.44 -15.13 23.99
CA SER A 62 -7.88 -15.62 25.25
C SER A 62 -7.93 -17.15 25.32
N GLU A 63 -6.78 -17.82 25.41
CA GLU A 63 -6.70 -19.18 25.95
C GLU A 63 -5.64 -19.30 27.05
N THR A 64 -6.08 -19.89 28.15
CA THR A 64 -5.30 -20.13 29.38
C THR A 64 -4.61 -21.49 29.35
N GLY A 65 -3.36 -21.57 29.82
CA GLY A 65 -2.65 -22.85 29.94
C GLY A 65 -1.44 -22.79 30.85
N SER A 66 -1.66 -22.87 32.17
CA SER A 66 -0.59 -22.92 33.18
C SER A 66 -0.21 -24.35 33.54
N THR A 67 1.02 -24.78 33.26
CA THR A 67 1.72 -25.82 34.04
C THR A 67 3.21 -25.50 34.16
N SER A 68 3.74 -25.69 35.37
CA SER A 68 5.11 -25.39 35.76
C SER A 68 5.98 -26.65 35.82
N THR A 69 7.24 -26.61 35.38
CA THR A 69 8.39 -27.22 36.09
C THR A 69 9.77 -26.77 35.56
N SER A 70 10.58 -26.25 36.50
CA SER A 70 12.05 -26.37 36.65
C SER A 70 13.04 -26.41 35.45
N SER A 71 13.94 -25.41 35.48
CA SER A 71 15.41 -25.49 35.28
C SER A 71 16.02 -25.96 33.94
N GLY A 72 16.81 -25.07 33.30
CA GLY A 72 17.76 -25.46 32.24
C GLY A 72 18.42 -24.27 31.53
N VAL A 73 19.67 -23.94 31.87
CA VAL A 73 20.43 -22.85 31.20
C VAL A 73 21.06 -23.36 29.90
N LYS A 74 20.76 -22.74 28.74
CA LYS A 74 21.74 -22.30 27.70
C LYS A 74 21.10 -21.80 26.37
N ARG A 75 21.31 -20.51 26.10
CA ARG A 75 21.83 -19.93 24.83
C ARG A 75 21.33 -20.45 23.45
N LYS A 76 20.70 -19.51 22.72
CA LYS A 76 20.96 -19.12 21.30
C LYS A 76 20.01 -19.64 20.18
N LYS A 77 19.77 -18.70 19.24
CA LYS A 77 19.43 -18.80 17.79
C LYS A 77 17.95 -18.89 17.35
N ARG A 78 17.58 -17.86 16.56
CA ARG A 78 16.61 -17.86 15.42
C ARG A 78 15.13 -18.01 15.85
N THR A 79 14.13 -17.56 15.10
CA THR A 79 14.04 -16.98 13.73
C THR A 79 12.78 -16.11 13.70
N LEU A 80 12.80 -14.91 13.08
CA LEU A 80 11.55 -14.15 12.88
C LEU A 80 11.08 -14.27 11.43
N VAL A 81 9.92 -14.91 11.26
CA VAL A 81 9.27 -15.17 9.97
C VAL A 81 8.58 -13.89 9.48
N LYS A 82 8.60 -13.69 8.16
CA LYS A 82 8.11 -12.48 7.48
C LYS A 82 6.89 -12.82 6.62
N ALA A 83 5.72 -12.29 6.97
CA ALA A 83 4.56 -12.11 6.09
C ALA A 83 3.81 -10.86 6.57
N ALA A 84 3.70 -9.74 5.84
CA ALA A 84 3.27 -9.50 4.46
C ALA A 84 1.75 -9.37 4.32
N SER A 85 1.21 -8.22 4.72
CA SER A 85 -0.17 -7.82 4.44
C SER A 85 -0.33 -7.41 2.98
N LYS A 86 -1.31 -7.98 2.28
CA LYS A 86 -1.82 -7.45 1.01
C LYS A 86 -2.69 -6.23 1.29
N VAL A 87 -2.51 -5.15 0.53
CA VAL A 87 -3.53 -4.09 0.39
C VAL A 87 -4.22 -4.22 -0.95
N SER A 88 -5.53 -3.97 -0.93
CA SER A 88 -6.45 -4.04 -2.06
C SER A 88 -6.39 -2.79 -2.95
N LYS A 89 -6.93 -2.97 -4.15
CA LYS A 89 -6.98 -2.01 -5.26
C LYS A 89 -8.30 -1.23 -5.23
N LYS A 90 -8.30 0.12 -5.23
CA LYS A 90 -9.24 0.93 -6.04
C LYS A 90 -8.92 2.44 -6.13
N ASP A 91 -8.71 2.87 -7.36
CA ASP A 91 -9.03 4.12 -8.07
C ASP A 91 -9.58 5.36 -7.32
N GLY A 92 -9.01 6.53 -7.63
CA GLY A 92 -9.51 7.89 -7.38
C GLY A 92 -8.45 8.93 -7.79
N GLY A 93 -8.75 9.91 -8.66
CA GLY A 93 -7.74 10.72 -9.36
C GLY A 93 -7.92 12.24 -9.34
N SER A 94 -7.15 12.95 -10.19
CA SER A 94 -7.03 14.42 -10.35
C SER A 94 -6.38 15.17 -9.17
N SER A 95 -5.70 16.33 -9.30
CA SER A 95 -5.15 17.14 -10.43
C SER A 95 -4.15 18.14 -9.77
N SER A 96 -3.00 18.52 -10.35
CA SER A 96 -2.78 19.76 -11.13
C SER A 96 -1.30 19.85 -11.59
N GLN A 97 -0.98 20.29 -12.83
CA GLN A 97 -0.53 21.66 -13.22
C GLN A 97 0.75 22.15 -12.47
N VAL A 98 1.81 22.72 -13.04
CA VAL A 98 2.20 23.30 -14.35
C VAL A 98 3.47 22.57 -14.89
N VAL A 99 4.19 22.88 -16.00
CA VAL A 99 4.25 23.94 -17.07
C VAL A 99 4.57 23.19 -18.41
N SER A 100 4.80 23.75 -19.62
CA SER A 100 4.99 25.10 -20.17
C SER A 100 4.43 25.19 -21.61
N ALA A 101 4.87 26.17 -22.43
CA ALA A 101 4.58 26.29 -23.86
C ALA A 101 5.83 26.20 -24.76
N ASP A 102 5.67 25.73 -25.99
CA ASP A 102 6.16 26.42 -27.19
C ASP A 102 5.27 26.07 -28.41
N ALA A 103 5.35 26.86 -29.48
CA ALA A 103 4.40 26.86 -30.59
C ALA A 103 4.82 25.98 -31.80
N SER A 104 3.84 25.52 -32.59
CA SER A 104 3.76 25.92 -34.01
C SER A 104 2.45 25.51 -34.68
N LEU A 105 2.08 26.32 -35.67
CA LEU A 105 0.87 26.41 -36.47
C LEU A 105 0.57 25.20 -37.36
N GLY A 106 -0.71 25.03 -37.74
CA GLY A 106 -1.06 24.54 -39.08
C GLY A 106 -2.34 23.71 -39.22
N ASN A 107 -3.45 24.38 -39.54
CA ASN A 107 -4.43 24.05 -40.61
C ASN A 107 -5.11 22.65 -40.65
N ASP A 108 -6.35 22.47 -41.15
CA ASP A 108 -7.55 23.30 -41.40
C ASP A 108 -8.66 22.31 -41.86
N VAL A 109 -9.93 22.74 -42.00
CA VAL A 109 -10.99 22.09 -42.83
C VAL A 109 -11.51 20.68 -42.40
N VAL A 110 -12.78 20.26 -42.56
CA VAL A 110 -14.14 20.88 -42.47
C VAL A 110 -15.20 19.75 -42.60
N LEU A 111 -16.48 20.05 -42.33
CA LEU A 111 -17.73 19.43 -42.88
C LEU A 111 -18.59 18.42 -42.06
N ASP A 112 -19.80 18.92 -41.74
CA ASP A 112 -21.16 18.33 -41.76
C ASP A 112 -21.66 17.09 -40.97
N LYS A 113 -22.71 17.40 -40.19
CA LYS A 113 -24.12 16.90 -40.27
C LYS A 113 -24.30 15.39 -40.51
N SER A 114 -25.03 14.67 -39.65
CA SER A 114 -26.47 14.93 -39.48
C SER A 114 -27.12 14.05 -38.39
N SER A 115 -28.25 14.53 -37.88
CA SER A 115 -29.34 13.74 -37.28
C SER A 115 -30.65 14.29 -37.85
N PRO A 116 -31.76 13.53 -37.92
CA PRO A 116 -32.68 13.59 -36.77
C PRO A 116 -33.62 12.38 -36.54
N GLN A 117 -34.15 12.30 -35.30
CA GLN A 117 -35.53 11.93 -34.92
C GLN A 117 -36.06 10.49 -35.21
N ARG A 118 -36.53 9.73 -34.20
CA ARG A 118 -37.83 9.79 -33.43
C ARG A 118 -38.76 8.68 -33.98
N VAL A 119 -39.35 7.79 -33.18
CA VAL A 119 -40.59 7.95 -32.38
C VAL A 119 -40.71 6.78 -31.36
N LEU A 120 -41.45 7.00 -30.26
CA LEU A 120 -41.69 6.05 -29.16
C LEU A 120 -43.14 5.53 -29.13
N ARG A 121 -43.32 4.35 -28.47
CA ARG A 121 -44.53 3.88 -27.70
C ARG A 121 -45.78 3.39 -28.47
N PRO A 122 -46.76 2.69 -27.82
CA PRO A 122 -46.73 1.93 -26.52
C PRO A 122 -47.58 0.61 -26.42
N ARG A 123 -47.37 -0.17 -25.32
CA ARG A 123 -48.34 -1.04 -24.57
C ARG A 123 -48.93 -2.29 -25.27
N GLN A 124 -49.42 -3.36 -24.60
CA GLN A 124 -49.73 -3.74 -23.18
C GLN A 124 -49.36 -5.25 -22.99
N LYS A 125 -48.80 -5.78 -21.89
CA LYS A 125 -49.22 -5.94 -20.46
C LYS A 125 -49.98 -7.27 -20.16
N GLY A 126 -49.35 -8.15 -19.37
CA GLY A 126 -49.91 -9.34 -18.69
C GLY A 126 -48.77 -10.28 -18.25
N VAL A 127 -48.28 -10.26 -16.99
CA VAL A 127 -48.78 -11.02 -15.81
C VAL A 127 -48.46 -12.53 -15.95
N ALA A 128 -47.72 -13.21 -15.05
CA ALA A 128 -47.05 -12.81 -13.78
C ALA A 128 -45.98 -13.85 -13.36
N SER A 129 -45.20 -13.48 -12.32
CA SER A 129 -44.39 -14.35 -11.42
C SER A 129 -43.27 -15.21 -12.05
N ASP A 130 -42.12 -15.47 -11.45
CA ASP A 130 -41.36 -15.03 -10.27
C ASP A 130 -40.48 -16.24 -9.93
N SER A 131 -39.15 -16.08 -9.94
CA SER A 131 -38.23 -16.72 -8.95
C SER A 131 -38.11 -18.27 -8.91
N SER A 132 -37.02 -18.86 -8.39
CA SER A 132 -35.64 -18.44 -8.19
C SER A 132 -34.83 -19.65 -7.68
N LEU A 133 -33.55 -19.71 -8.04
CA LEU A 133 -32.47 -20.48 -7.40
C LEU A 133 -32.48 -22.02 -7.43
N ASN A 134 -31.25 -22.52 -7.61
CA ASN A 134 -30.79 -23.88 -7.33
C ASN A 134 -30.66 -24.08 -5.81
N ASP A 135 -30.61 -25.32 -5.30
CA ASP A 135 -29.36 -25.96 -4.83
C ASP A 135 -29.60 -27.40 -4.29
N ALA A 136 -28.49 -28.10 -4.04
CA ALA A 136 -28.32 -29.29 -3.18
C ALA A 136 -28.89 -30.64 -3.66
N GLY A 137 -28.18 -31.70 -3.28
CA GLY A 137 -28.60 -33.09 -3.46
C GLY A 137 -28.25 -33.94 -2.23
N GLY A 138 -28.54 -35.23 -2.31
CA GLY A 138 -28.10 -36.24 -1.35
C GLY A 138 -29.21 -37.01 -0.62
N SER A 139 -29.06 -38.33 -0.66
CA SER A 139 -29.61 -39.33 0.29
C SER A 139 -31.04 -39.88 0.11
N VAL A 140 -31.08 -41.19 0.32
CA VAL A 140 -32.19 -42.18 0.34
C VAL A 140 -32.53 -42.42 1.84
N PRO A 141 -33.81 -42.61 2.29
CA PRO A 141 -34.45 -43.93 2.20
C PRO A 141 -36.00 -44.02 2.07
N ASP A 142 -36.42 -45.27 1.83
CA ASP A 142 -37.74 -45.93 1.73
C ASP A 142 -38.95 -45.37 2.52
N ALA A 143 -40.14 -45.43 1.90
CA ALA A 143 -41.20 -46.42 2.23
C ALA A 143 -42.63 -46.04 1.73
N HIS A 144 -43.16 -46.86 0.80
CA HIS A 144 -44.58 -47.17 0.51
C HIS A 144 -45.71 -46.11 0.62
N THR A 145 -46.38 -45.81 -0.51
CA THR A 145 -47.70 -46.41 -0.90
C THR A 145 -48.13 -45.90 -2.29
N ALA A 146 -48.64 -46.79 -3.15
CA ALA A 146 -49.00 -46.52 -4.56
C ALA A 146 -50.47 -46.02 -4.71
N PRO A 147 -50.98 -45.57 -5.90
CA PRO A 147 -51.05 -46.41 -7.11
C PRO A 147 -50.91 -45.72 -8.51
N THR A 148 -50.71 -46.58 -9.52
CA THR A 148 -51.17 -46.48 -10.94
C THR A 148 -50.12 -46.28 -12.07
N VAL A 149 -49.60 -47.40 -12.58
CA VAL A 149 -49.42 -47.86 -14.00
C VAL A 149 -49.28 -46.76 -15.10
N VAL A 150 -48.32 -46.78 -16.06
CA VAL A 150 -47.91 -47.88 -16.97
C VAL A 150 -46.41 -47.86 -17.32
N SER A 151 -45.83 -49.06 -17.44
CA SER A 151 -44.42 -49.32 -17.77
C SER A 151 -44.02 -48.97 -19.21
N GLY A 152 -42.86 -48.34 -19.38
CA GLY A 152 -42.04 -48.44 -20.59
C GLY A 152 -41.14 -49.66 -20.51
N GLY A 153 -41.68 -50.84 -20.80
CA GLY A 153 -40.95 -52.11 -20.68
C GLY A 153 -39.81 -52.24 -21.69
N ILE A 154 -38.66 -52.73 -21.22
CA ILE A 154 -37.74 -53.49 -22.08
C ILE A 154 -38.53 -54.73 -22.52
N VAL A 155 -38.86 -54.81 -23.80
CA VAL A 155 -39.52 -55.98 -24.37
C VAL A 155 -38.46 -57.07 -24.54
N SER A 156 -38.47 -58.04 -23.61
CA SER A 156 -37.92 -59.37 -23.88
C SER A 156 -38.51 -59.92 -25.19
N PRO A 157 -37.78 -60.72 -25.97
CA PRO A 157 -38.28 -61.34 -27.20
C PRO A 157 -39.24 -62.52 -26.90
N GLU A 158 -40.25 -62.28 -26.07
CA GLU A 158 -41.24 -63.26 -25.59
C GLU A 158 -42.67 -62.68 -25.61
N ASP A 159 -43.07 -62.11 -26.76
CA ASP A 159 -44.47 -62.16 -27.22
C ASP A 159 -44.54 -62.08 -28.75
N VAL A 160 -43.75 -62.95 -29.41
CA VAL A 160 -44.05 -63.34 -30.79
C VAL A 160 -45.20 -64.33 -30.66
N GLY A 161 -46.42 -63.86 -30.94
CA GLY A 161 -47.64 -64.65 -30.81
C GLY A 161 -47.45 -66.05 -31.38
N GLU A 162 -47.62 -67.04 -30.48
CA GLU A 162 -47.29 -68.46 -30.60
C GLU A 162 -47.16 -68.91 -32.05
N ALA A 163 -45.91 -68.91 -32.56
CA ALA A 163 -45.66 -69.16 -33.96
C ALA A 163 -46.22 -70.54 -34.32
N ALA A 164 -47.18 -70.58 -35.25
CA ALA A 164 -47.85 -71.82 -35.70
C ALA A 164 -46.92 -72.85 -36.37
N TRP A 165 -45.61 -72.56 -36.36
CA TRP A 165 -44.49 -73.32 -36.88
C TRP A 165 -43.34 -73.30 -35.85
N SER A 166 -43.67 -73.54 -34.59
CA SER A 166 -42.68 -73.76 -33.55
C SER A 166 -41.88 -75.05 -33.84
N GLU A 167 -40.74 -75.20 -33.16
CA GLU A 167 -39.86 -76.38 -33.29
C GLU A 167 -40.52 -77.68 -32.76
N SER A 168 -41.75 -77.59 -32.24
CA SER A 168 -42.60 -78.68 -31.75
C SER A 168 -43.81 -79.00 -32.66
N PHE A 169 -43.86 -78.48 -33.89
CA PHE A 169 -44.96 -78.74 -34.82
C PHE A 169 -44.90 -80.17 -35.40
N ASP A 170 -45.87 -81.03 -35.06
CA ASP A 170 -46.07 -82.34 -35.71
C ASP A 170 -47.01 -82.20 -36.93
N PRO A 171 -46.52 -82.38 -38.18
CA PRO A 171 -47.35 -82.29 -39.36
C PRO A 171 -48.41 -83.40 -39.46
N ILE A 172 -48.17 -84.57 -38.86
CA ILE A 172 -49.05 -85.74 -38.94
C ILE A 172 -50.24 -85.53 -38.01
N GLU A 173 -49.99 -85.20 -36.74
CA GLU A 173 -51.06 -84.93 -35.78
C GLU A 173 -51.94 -83.76 -36.24
N PHE A 174 -51.33 -82.70 -36.80
CA PHE A 174 -52.08 -81.58 -37.38
C PHE A 174 -52.99 -82.02 -38.54
N MET A 175 -52.49 -82.84 -39.47
CA MET A 175 -53.32 -83.37 -40.56
C MET A 175 -54.48 -84.21 -40.04
N ASP A 176 -54.20 -85.13 -39.12
CA ASP A 176 -55.22 -86.01 -38.53
C ASP A 176 -56.31 -85.20 -37.81
N GLN A 177 -55.93 -84.20 -37.00
CA GLN A 177 -56.88 -83.28 -36.37
C GLN A 177 -57.71 -82.47 -37.39
N GLN A 178 -57.12 -81.97 -38.48
CA GLN A 178 -57.84 -81.23 -39.52
C GLN A 178 -58.86 -82.11 -40.27
N PHE A 179 -58.51 -83.38 -40.55
CA PHE A 179 -59.46 -84.32 -41.14
C PHE A 179 -60.57 -84.69 -40.15
N LEU A 180 -60.23 -84.95 -38.88
CA LEU A 180 -61.19 -85.32 -37.82
C LEU A 180 -62.22 -84.20 -37.53
N VAL A 181 -61.80 -82.93 -37.55
CA VAL A 181 -62.67 -81.79 -37.24
C VAL A 181 -63.47 -81.29 -38.45
N ARG A 182 -62.99 -81.52 -39.69
CA ARG A 182 -63.54 -80.83 -40.88
C ARG A 182 -63.92 -81.70 -42.08
N GLY A 183 -63.64 -83.01 -42.09
CA GLY A 183 -64.01 -83.82 -43.25
C GLY A 183 -63.92 -85.34 -43.06
N ASP A 184 -65.06 -85.97 -42.75
CA ASP A 184 -65.27 -87.41 -42.96
C ASP A 184 -64.80 -87.84 -44.36
N PRO A 185 -63.78 -88.73 -44.48
CA PRO A 185 -63.24 -89.13 -45.78
C PRO A 185 -64.27 -89.93 -46.61
N SER A 186 -65.22 -90.60 -45.94
CA SER A 186 -66.36 -91.30 -46.55
C SER A 186 -67.26 -90.37 -47.39
N ARG A 187 -67.29 -89.07 -47.11
CA ARG A 187 -68.08 -88.09 -47.87
C ARG A 187 -67.56 -87.85 -49.28
N PHE A 188 -66.31 -88.22 -49.58
CA PHE A 188 -65.74 -88.11 -50.92
C PHE A 188 -66.09 -89.30 -51.82
N ALA A 189 -66.51 -90.45 -51.26
CA ALA A 189 -66.87 -91.66 -52.02
C ALA A 189 -68.12 -91.48 -52.92
N PHE A 190 -69.00 -90.54 -52.57
CA PHE A 190 -70.25 -90.24 -53.30
C PHE A 190 -70.15 -89.01 -54.21
N VAL A 191 -68.99 -88.35 -54.31
CA VAL A 191 -68.82 -87.14 -55.13
C VAL A 191 -68.29 -87.53 -56.52
N PRO A 192 -68.94 -87.11 -57.62
CA PRO A 192 -68.43 -87.34 -58.97
C PRO A 192 -67.01 -86.80 -59.15
N THR A 193 -66.14 -87.56 -59.84
CA THR A 193 -64.71 -87.25 -60.01
C THR A 193 -64.46 -85.86 -60.60
N ALA A 194 -65.37 -85.34 -61.43
CA ALA A 194 -65.30 -84.00 -61.98
C ALA A 194 -65.42 -82.90 -60.90
N ASP A 195 -66.29 -83.07 -59.92
CA ASP A 195 -66.48 -82.09 -58.85
C ASP A 195 -65.43 -82.21 -57.74
N LEU A 196 -64.88 -83.40 -57.53
CA LEU A 196 -63.64 -83.60 -56.77
C LEU A 196 -62.47 -82.81 -57.40
N ARG A 197 -62.24 -82.96 -58.71
CA ARG A 197 -61.21 -82.19 -59.44
C ARG A 197 -61.46 -80.68 -59.37
N ARG A 198 -62.72 -80.24 -59.52
CA ARG A 198 -63.12 -78.83 -59.39
C ARG A 198 -62.82 -78.27 -57.99
N LYS A 199 -63.14 -79.03 -56.93
CA LYS A 199 -62.83 -78.66 -55.53
C LYS A 199 -61.32 -78.60 -55.28
N ALA A 200 -60.57 -79.60 -55.73
CA ALA A 200 -59.10 -79.63 -55.60
C ALA A 200 -58.46 -78.41 -56.27
N LEU A 201 -58.86 -78.09 -57.51
CA LEU A 201 -58.39 -76.91 -58.23
C LEU A 201 -58.80 -75.61 -57.52
N ASN A 202 -60.03 -75.53 -56.98
CA ASN A 202 -60.48 -74.36 -56.24
C ASN A 202 -59.67 -74.13 -54.95
N CYS A 203 -59.35 -75.20 -54.21
CA CYS A 203 -58.44 -75.13 -53.06
C CYS A 203 -57.03 -74.69 -53.47
N GLY A 204 -56.49 -75.23 -54.58
CA GLY A 204 -55.19 -74.82 -55.11
C GLY A 204 -55.13 -73.34 -55.48
N VAL A 205 -56.15 -72.82 -56.17
CA VAL A 205 -56.25 -71.38 -56.51
C VAL A 205 -56.36 -70.50 -55.25
N ARG A 206 -57.16 -70.90 -54.24
CA ARG A 206 -57.21 -70.18 -52.96
C ARG A 206 -55.88 -70.18 -52.22
N GLY A 207 -55.18 -71.32 -52.21
CA GLY A 207 -53.85 -71.45 -51.62
C GLY A 207 -52.86 -70.49 -52.28
N LEU A 208 -52.76 -70.53 -53.62
CA LEU A 208 -51.90 -69.63 -54.39
C LEU A 208 -52.20 -68.16 -54.14
N MET A 209 -53.49 -67.77 -54.11
CA MET A 209 -53.91 -66.40 -53.82
C MET A 209 -53.54 -65.95 -52.41
N LEU A 210 -53.64 -66.85 -51.41
CA LEU A 210 -53.22 -66.55 -50.04
C LEU A 210 -51.69 -66.42 -49.96
N THR A 211 -50.92 -67.29 -50.63
CA THR A 211 -49.47 -67.19 -50.74
C THR A 211 -49.04 -65.86 -51.36
N HIS A 212 -49.72 -65.42 -52.43
CA HIS A 212 -49.48 -64.10 -53.04
C HIS A 212 -49.73 -62.96 -52.05
N LEU A 213 -50.89 -62.93 -51.38
CA LEU A 213 -51.22 -61.88 -50.41
C LEU A 213 -50.28 -61.85 -49.19
N LEU A 214 -49.73 -63.00 -48.79
CA LEU A 214 -48.70 -63.10 -47.76
C LEU A 214 -47.36 -62.54 -48.26
N ALA A 215 -46.95 -62.89 -49.50
CA ALA A 215 -45.76 -62.34 -50.13
C ALA A 215 -45.85 -60.81 -50.29
N ASP A 216 -46.98 -60.28 -50.78
CA ASP A 216 -47.25 -58.83 -50.90
C ASP A 216 -47.18 -58.10 -49.55
N ARG A 217 -47.53 -58.80 -48.46
CA ARG A 217 -47.44 -58.24 -47.10
C ARG A 217 -45.98 -58.22 -46.63
N GLN A 218 -45.27 -59.33 -46.79
CA GLN A 218 -43.85 -59.46 -46.44
C GLN A 218 -42.99 -58.46 -47.22
N GLU A 219 -43.22 -58.29 -48.52
CA GLU A 219 -42.50 -57.31 -49.34
C GLU A 219 -42.73 -55.88 -48.84
N ARG A 220 -43.97 -55.49 -48.55
CA ARG A 220 -44.28 -54.16 -47.98
C ARG A 220 -43.67 -53.93 -46.60
N GLU A 221 -43.63 -54.98 -45.77
CA GLU A 221 -42.99 -54.93 -44.45
C GLU A 221 -41.47 -54.74 -44.58
N VAL A 222 -40.81 -55.49 -45.47
CA VAL A 222 -39.40 -55.33 -45.81
C VAL A 222 -39.10 -53.94 -46.39
N ILE A 223 -39.97 -53.39 -47.24
CA ILE A 223 -39.81 -52.01 -47.77
C ILE A 223 -39.95 -50.98 -46.64
N SER A 224 -40.90 -51.15 -45.73
CA SER A 224 -41.09 -50.27 -44.57
C SER A 224 -39.88 -50.28 -43.64
N GLU A 225 -39.36 -51.45 -43.29
CA GLU A 225 -38.20 -51.58 -42.41
C GLU A 225 -36.90 -51.13 -43.09
N ARG A 226 -36.71 -51.34 -44.39
CA ARG A 226 -35.60 -50.71 -45.14
C ARG A 226 -35.69 -49.19 -45.08
N ALA A 227 -36.85 -48.61 -45.38
CA ALA A 227 -37.04 -47.17 -45.29
C ALA A 227 -36.86 -46.64 -43.84
N ARG A 228 -37.08 -47.46 -42.82
CA ARG A 228 -36.77 -47.15 -41.41
C ARG A 228 -35.27 -47.22 -41.13
N ALA A 229 -34.58 -48.24 -41.63
CA ALA A 229 -33.14 -48.38 -41.54
C ALA A 229 -32.41 -47.20 -42.21
N ASP A 230 -32.78 -46.85 -43.45
CA ASP A 230 -32.21 -45.71 -44.20
C ASP A 230 -32.36 -44.37 -43.44
N ARG A 231 -33.43 -44.21 -42.65
CA ARG A 231 -33.63 -43.02 -41.80
C ARG A 231 -32.71 -43.05 -40.58
N VAL A 232 -32.56 -44.21 -39.94
CA VAL A 232 -31.65 -44.38 -38.80
C VAL A 232 -30.20 -44.18 -39.23
N GLU A 233 -29.77 -44.79 -40.33
CA GLU A 233 -28.44 -44.63 -40.93
C GLU A 233 -28.09 -43.15 -41.13
N LYS A 234 -28.93 -42.39 -41.85
CA LYS A 234 -28.73 -40.93 -42.05
C LYS A 234 -28.66 -40.14 -40.74
N THR A 235 -29.42 -40.52 -39.71
CA THR A 235 -29.31 -39.87 -38.39
C THR A 235 -28.03 -40.24 -37.65
N VAL A 236 -27.49 -41.44 -37.85
CA VAL A 236 -26.19 -41.86 -37.29
C VAL A 236 -25.06 -41.12 -38.00
N GLU A 237 -25.06 -41.06 -39.34
CA GLU A 237 -24.09 -40.28 -40.12
C GLU A 237 -24.06 -38.79 -39.71
N ASP A 238 -25.22 -38.17 -39.56
CA ASP A 238 -25.33 -36.79 -39.07
C ASP A 238 -24.79 -36.64 -37.63
N MET A 239 -25.13 -37.56 -36.72
CA MET A 239 -24.59 -37.56 -35.35
C MET A 239 -23.06 -37.76 -35.32
N GLU A 240 -22.50 -38.63 -36.15
CA GLU A 240 -21.06 -38.85 -36.28
C GLU A 240 -20.33 -37.62 -36.85
N SER A 241 -20.92 -36.97 -37.87
CA SER A 241 -20.38 -35.72 -38.42
C SER A 241 -20.39 -34.59 -37.38
N ARG A 242 -21.45 -34.50 -36.56
CA ARG A 242 -21.55 -33.54 -35.46
C ARG A 242 -20.55 -33.86 -34.33
N TYR A 243 -20.40 -35.14 -33.96
CA TYR A 243 -19.44 -35.58 -32.96
C TYR A 243 -17.99 -35.30 -33.36
N THR A 244 -17.60 -35.63 -34.59
CA THR A 244 -16.25 -35.35 -35.10
C THR A 244 -15.96 -33.85 -35.19
N ASN A 245 -16.94 -33.03 -35.60
CA ASN A 245 -16.82 -31.57 -35.62
C ASN A 245 -16.64 -30.99 -34.20
N VAL A 246 -17.43 -31.44 -33.22
CA VAL A 246 -17.32 -31.00 -31.82
C VAL A 246 -15.99 -31.45 -31.20
N LYS A 247 -15.57 -32.69 -31.45
CA LYS A 247 -14.27 -33.22 -30.99
C LYS A 247 -13.10 -32.39 -31.52
N ALA A 248 -13.12 -32.01 -32.80
CA ALA A 248 -12.08 -31.16 -33.39
C ALA A 248 -12.05 -29.74 -32.79
N LYS A 249 -13.23 -29.15 -32.53
CA LYS A 249 -13.34 -27.84 -31.86
C LYS A 249 -12.80 -27.88 -30.42
N LEU A 250 -13.19 -28.87 -29.63
CA LEU A 250 -12.73 -29.03 -28.24
C LEU A 250 -11.23 -29.31 -28.18
N GLN A 251 -10.68 -30.12 -29.11
CA GLN A 251 -9.23 -30.34 -29.17
C GLN A 251 -8.48 -29.02 -29.43
N LYS A 252 -8.94 -28.22 -30.40
CA LYS A 252 -8.33 -26.92 -30.67
C LYS A 252 -8.39 -26.00 -29.44
N GLU A 253 -9.54 -25.94 -28.76
CA GLU A 253 -9.70 -25.12 -27.55
C GLU A 253 -8.76 -25.57 -26.41
N ILE A 254 -8.55 -26.89 -26.25
CA ILE A 254 -7.57 -27.44 -25.31
C ILE A 254 -6.15 -26.98 -25.68
N ASP A 255 -5.76 -27.04 -26.95
CA ASP A 255 -4.42 -26.66 -27.41
C ASP A 255 -4.17 -25.13 -27.28
N ASP A 256 -5.19 -24.32 -27.60
CA ASP A 256 -5.18 -22.85 -27.42
C ASP A 256 -5.08 -22.47 -25.92
N LEU A 257 -5.83 -23.15 -25.03
CA LEU A 257 -5.78 -22.94 -23.58
C LEU A 257 -4.45 -23.41 -22.96
N GLN A 258 -3.86 -24.50 -23.43
CA GLN A 258 -2.53 -24.94 -23.01
C GLN A 258 -1.46 -23.92 -23.41
N SER A 259 -1.51 -23.41 -24.64
CA SER A 259 -0.61 -22.36 -25.12
C SER A 259 -0.73 -21.08 -24.30
N SER A 260 -1.96 -20.66 -23.97
CA SER A 260 -2.23 -19.51 -23.10
C SER A 260 -1.70 -19.70 -21.67
N ARG A 261 -1.86 -20.91 -21.11
CA ARG A 261 -1.33 -21.28 -19.79
C ARG A 261 0.19 -21.18 -19.74
N ASP A 262 0.89 -21.68 -20.75
CA ASP A 262 2.36 -21.66 -20.77
C ASP A 262 2.92 -20.24 -20.89
N GLU A 263 2.29 -19.37 -21.68
CA GLU A 263 2.66 -17.94 -21.70
C GLU A 263 2.36 -17.24 -20.37
N ALA A 264 1.24 -17.57 -19.70
CA ALA A 264 0.96 -17.05 -18.36
C ALA A 264 2.02 -17.51 -17.32
N VAL A 265 2.49 -18.76 -17.41
CA VAL A 265 3.59 -19.28 -16.56
C VAL A 265 4.92 -18.58 -16.88
N LYS A 266 5.27 -18.37 -18.15
CA LYS A 266 6.47 -17.61 -18.55
C LYS A 266 6.42 -16.17 -18.05
N LEU A 267 5.26 -15.51 -18.17
CA LEU A 267 5.04 -14.15 -17.66
C LEU A 267 5.14 -14.11 -16.12
N GLY A 268 4.61 -15.13 -15.44
CA GLY A 268 4.70 -15.29 -13.99
C GLY A 268 6.15 -15.32 -13.51
N LYS A 269 6.98 -16.21 -14.10
CA LYS A 269 8.42 -16.30 -13.80
C LYS A 269 9.15 -14.98 -14.02
N LYS A 270 8.96 -14.34 -15.18
CA LYS A 270 9.55 -13.01 -15.48
C LYS A 270 9.20 -11.94 -14.44
N LYS A 271 7.95 -11.94 -13.94
CA LYS A 271 7.52 -11.01 -12.88
C LYS A 271 8.14 -11.34 -11.51
N GLU A 272 8.32 -12.62 -11.21
CA GLU A 272 9.00 -13.07 -10.00
C GLU A 272 10.49 -12.67 -10.01
N ASP A 273 11.20 -12.94 -11.11
CA ASP A 273 12.59 -12.54 -11.31
C ASP A 273 12.77 -11.01 -11.21
N ALA A 274 11.90 -10.23 -11.86
CA ALA A 274 11.91 -8.78 -11.78
C ALA A 274 11.64 -8.27 -10.35
N MET A 275 10.74 -8.90 -9.61
CA MET A 275 10.49 -8.58 -8.20
C MET A 275 11.70 -8.92 -7.31
N VAL A 276 12.42 -10.01 -7.59
CA VAL A 276 13.66 -10.36 -6.87
C VAL A 276 14.75 -9.34 -7.17
N GLN A 277 14.97 -8.97 -8.43
CA GLN A 277 15.93 -7.93 -8.82
C GLN A 277 15.61 -6.59 -8.16
N LEU A 278 14.34 -6.15 -8.17
CA LEU A 278 13.91 -4.90 -7.53
C LEU A 278 14.16 -4.90 -6.01
N LYS A 279 13.97 -6.03 -5.34
CA LYS A 279 14.27 -6.16 -3.90
C LYS A 279 15.78 -6.07 -3.62
N VAL A 280 16.61 -6.64 -4.49
CA VAL A 280 18.08 -6.59 -4.37
C VAL A 280 18.61 -5.19 -4.64
N THR A 281 18.13 -4.50 -5.69
CA THR A 281 18.54 -3.12 -5.99
C THR A 281 18.12 -2.16 -4.89
N HIS A 282 16.86 -2.20 -4.45
CA HIS A 282 16.37 -1.37 -3.35
C HIS A 282 17.13 -1.60 -2.04
N ALA A 283 17.49 -2.86 -1.71
CA ALA A 283 18.31 -3.15 -0.54
C ALA A 283 19.73 -2.55 -0.68
N GLY A 284 20.35 -2.68 -1.86
CA GLY A 284 21.67 -2.10 -2.15
C GLY A 284 21.68 -0.56 -2.14
N GLU A 285 20.63 0.09 -2.62
CA GLU A 285 20.46 1.54 -2.54
C GLU A 285 20.25 2.03 -1.11
N PHE A 286 19.42 1.33 -0.32
CA PHE A 286 19.22 1.62 1.09
C PHE A 286 20.53 1.50 1.89
N ASP A 287 21.33 0.45 1.64
CA ASP A 287 22.64 0.28 2.28
C ASP A 287 23.65 1.36 1.86
N ARG A 288 23.58 1.88 0.63
CA ARG A 288 24.40 3.02 0.17
C ARG A 288 23.99 4.32 0.88
N LEU A 289 22.69 4.63 0.88
CA LEU A 289 22.14 5.83 1.51
C LEU A 289 22.41 5.85 3.03
N LYS A 290 22.32 4.68 3.67
CA LYS A 290 22.68 4.53 5.09
C LYS A 290 24.17 4.84 5.32
N LYS A 291 25.07 4.31 4.49
CA LYS A 291 26.52 4.58 4.62
C LYS A 291 26.86 6.06 4.41
N THR A 292 26.22 6.75 3.46
CA THR A 292 26.43 8.20 3.28
C THR A 292 25.89 8.98 4.47
N TYR A 293 24.70 8.64 4.99
CA TYR A 293 24.15 9.26 6.19
C TYR A 293 25.04 9.05 7.43
N ASP A 294 25.52 7.84 7.67
CA ASP A 294 26.41 7.52 8.80
C ASP A 294 27.75 8.27 8.67
N PHE A 295 28.28 8.42 7.44
CA PHE A 295 29.49 9.19 7.15
C PHE A 295 29.30 10.69 7.39
N ASP A 296 28.25 11.28 6.82
CA ASP A 296 27.94 12.70 6.98
C ASP A 296 27.67 13.04 8.45
N GLN A 297 26.94 12.18 9.18
CA GLN A 297 26.72 12.37 10.61
C GLN A 297 28.04 12.36 11.40
N ALA A 298 28.98 11.46 11.07
CA ALA A 298 30.30 11.43 11.69
C ALA A 298 31.12 12.70 11.38
N LEU A 299 31.03 13.21 10.14
CA LEU A 299 31.70 14.44 9.71
C LEU A 299 31.14 15.68 10.42
N TRP A 300 29.82 15.81 10.53
CA TRP A 300 29.17 16.89 11.29
C TRP A 300 29.52 16.84 12.77
N ARG A 301 29.50 15.65 13.41
CA ARG A 301 29.95 15.49 14.81
C ARG A 301 31.40 15.92 15.00
N ARG A 302 32.30 15.59 14.05
CA ARG A 302 33.71 16.02 14.10
C ARG A 302 33.84 17.55 13.96
N ARG A 303 33.12 18.18 13.02
CA ARG A 303 33.12 19.64 12.86
C ARG A 303 32.65 20.35 14.13
N ILE A 304 31.48 19.97 14.66
CA ILE A 304 30.92 20.56 15.88
C ILE A 304 31.90 20.40 17.06
N SER A 305 32.51 19.22 17.22
CA SER A 305 33.52 18.98 18.26
C SER A 305 34.73 19.93 18.12
N GLY A 306 35.25 20.12 16.90
CA GLY A 306 36.36 21.03 16.63
C GLY A 306 36.02 22.50 16.85
N GLU A 307 34.82 22.93 16.47
CA GLU A 307 34.33 24.30 16.71
C GLU A 307 34.16 24.56 18.22
N CYS A 308 33.64 23.59 18.97
CA CYS A 308 33.59 23.67 20.44
C CYS A 308 34.99 23.78 21.06
N THR A 309 35.96 22.93 20.67
CA THR A 309 37.32 22.99 21.25
C THR A 309 38.05 24.29 20.91
N LEU A 310 37.84 24.86 19.71
CA LEU A 310 38.39 26.16 19.33
C LEU A 310 37.76 27.30 20.14
N ARG A 311 36.43 27.29 20.31
CA ARG A 311 35.72 28.28 21.14
C ARG A 311 36.19 28.22 22.59
N ASP A 312 36.31 27.03 23.16
CA ASP A 312 36.68 26.85 24.55
C ASP A 312 38.15 27.28 24.80
N ALA A 313 39.05 27.00 23.85
CA ALA A 313 40.42 27.52 23.87
C ALA A 313 40.47 29.06 23.77
N LEU A 314 39.67 29.67 22.89
CA LEU A 314 39.59 31.12 22.74
C LEU A 314 39.09 31.78 24.04
N ILE A 315 38.07 31.22 24.69
CA ILE A 315 37.55 31.71 25.97
C ILE A 315 38.65 31.69 27.05
N ILE A 316 39.43 30.60 27.13
CA ILE A 316 40.55 30.48 28.08
C ILE A 316 41.61 31.56 27.79
N SER A 317 41.99 31.75 26.52
CA SER A 317 42.96 32.79 26.13
C SER A 317 42.47 34.20 26.44
N CYS A 318 41.19 34.53 26.17
CA CYS A 318 40.62 35.84 26.50
C CYS A 318 40.60 36.09 28.02
N VAL A 319 40.25 35.09 28.83
CA VAL A 319 40.29 35.19 30.30
C VAL A 319 41.73 35.37 30.80
N GLN A 320 42.72 34.71 30.20
CA GLN A 320 44.11 34.88 30.59
C GLN A 320 44.63 36.27 30.22
N ALA A 321 44.39 36.74 28.99
CA ALA A 321 44.78 38.08 28.56
C ALA A 321 44.17 39.19 29.45
N GLY A 322 42.92 39.00 29.92
CA GLY A 322 42.29 39.90 30.87
C GLY A 322 42.99 39.95 32.25
N LYS A 323 43.53 38.82 32.74
CA LYS A 323 44.34 38.79 33.97
C LYS A 323 45.70 39.44 33.77
N ASP A 324 46.36 39.16 32.64
CA ASP A 324 47.68 39.70 32.33
C ASP A 324 47.63 41.23 32.18
N MET A 325 46.56 41.74 31.56
CA MET A 325 46.26 43.18 31.48
C MET A 325 46.02 43.81 32.86
N MET A 326 45.29 43.13 33.75
CA MET A 326 45.04 43.60 35.12
C MET A 326 46.33 43.67 35.93
N ALA A 327 47.17 42.64 35.88
CA ALA A 327 48.49 42.64 36.54
C ALA A 327 49.41 43.74 35.99
N LEU A 328 49.35 44.03 34.67
CA LEU A 328 50.11 45.13 34.08
C LEU A 328 49.60 46.51 34.52
N GLN A 329 48.28 46.66 34.74
CA GLN A 329 47.70 47.88 35.32
C GLN A 329 48.17 48.08 36.77
N ASP A 330 48.15 47.03 37.60
CA ASP A 330 48.63 47.09 38.99
C ASP A 330 50.10 47.57 39.05
N PHE A 331 50.96 47.07 38.15
CA PHE A 331 52.36 47.53 38.03
C PHE A 331 52.49 48.98 37.51
N ALA A 332 51.59 49.42 36.62
CA ALA A 332 51.59 50.81 36.13
C ALA A 332 51.22 51.78 37.26
N ASP A 333 50.20 51.43 38.06
CA ASP A 333 49.76 52.21 39.21
C ASP A 333 50.85 52.28 40.31
N GLU A 334 51.57 51.17 40.58
CA GLU A 334 52.74 51.16 41.48
C GLU A 334 53.90 52.02 40.95
N LEU A 335 54.18 51.96 39.65
CA LEU A 335 55.21 52.80 39.02
C LEU A 335 54.83 54.29 39.08
N GLU A 336 53.57 54.64 38.89
CA GLU A 336 53.09 56.02 39.03
C GLU A 336 53.22 56.50 40.49
N ALA A 337 52.79 55.69 41.46
CA ALA A 337 52.91 56.01 42.89
C ALA A 337 54.38 56.26 43.31
N THR A 338 55.29 55.37 42.91
CA THR A 338 56.73 55.51 43.20
C THR A 338 57.36 56.70 42.48
N ASN A 339 56.93 57.01 41.25
CA ASN A 339 57.38 58.19 40.51
C ASN A 339 56.94 59.49 41.18
N ASN A 340 55.70 59.54 41.69
CA ASN A 340 55.15 60.69 42.41
C ASN A 340 55.85 60.89 43.76
N ALA A 341 56.05 59.83 44.55
CA ALA A 341 56.83 59.89 45.80
C ALA A 341 58.29 60.33 45.57
N LEU A 342 58.91 59.91 44.45
CA LEU A 342 60.26 60.36 44.09
C LEU A 342 60.28 61.86 43.69
N LYS A 343 59.28 62.35 42.97
CA LYS A 343 59.14 63.79 42.65
C LYS A 343 58.99 64.64 43.92
N GLU A 344 58.13 64.22 44.84
CA GLU A 344 57.92 64.87 46.13
C GLU A 344 59.20 64.90 46.97
N GLY A 345 59.82 63.74 47.21
CA GLY A 345 61.09 63.66 47.96
C GLY A 345 62.30 64.29 47.25
N MET A 346 62.22 64.61 45.95
CA MET A 346 63.18 65.49 45.28
C MET A 346 62.86 66.97 45.55
N ALA A 347 61.59 67.38 45.47
CA ALA A 347 61.15 68.74 45.75
C ALA A 347 61.51 69.16 47.19
N ASP A 348 61.27 68.29 48.17
CA ASP A 348 61.66 68.49 49.57
C ASP A 348 63.16 68.75 49.71
N LYS A 349 64.00 67.89 49.11
CA LYS A 349 65.47 68.05 49.14
C LYS A 349 65.96 69.33 48.47
N TYR A 350 65.29 69.78 47.40
CA TYR A 350 65.59 71.07 46.77
C TYR A 350 65.20 72.24 47.68
N LEU A 351 64.08 72.15 48.40
CA LEU A 351 63.62 73.17 49.33
C LEU A 351 64.50 73.25 50.59
N ASP A 352 64.88 72.10 51.16
CA ASP A 352 65.81 71.98 52.28
C ASP A 352 67.18 72.57 51.92
N GLY A 353 67.74 72.16 50.77
CA GLY A 353 69.04 72.65 50.28
C GLY A 353 69.02 74.16 50.04
N PHE A 354 67.97 74.68 49.40
CA PHE A 354 67.79 76.12 49.22
C PHE A 354 67.67 76.88 50.54
N THR A 355 66.93 76.34 51.52
CA THR A 355 66.76 76.96 52.83
C THR A 355 68.10 77.02 53.57
N LEU A 356 68.88 75.92 53.54
CA LEU A 356 70.22 75.85 54.10
C LEU A 356 71.18 76.87 53.46
N ASP A 357 71.15 77.00 52.12
CA ASP A 357 71.97 77.98 51.40
C ASP A 357 71.60 79.42 51.78
N VAL A 358 70.30 79.72 51.95
CA VAL A 358 69.81 81.04 52.42
C VAL A 358 70.21 81.30 53.88
N GLU A 359 70.23 80.29 54.74
CA GLU A 359 70.76 80.42 56.12
C GLU A 359 72.27 80.67 56.14
N GLN A 360 73.05 79.94 55.34
CA GLN A 360 74.49 80.19 55.20
C GLN A 360 74.77 81.59 54.66
N PHE A 361 73.98 82.06 53.68
CA PHE A 361 74.09 83.41 53.14
C PHE A 361 73.88 84.49 54.21
N LYS A 362 72.90 84.33 55.11
CA LYS A 362 72.67 85.24 56.26
C LYS A 362 73.86 85.28 57.23
N VAL A 363 74.54 84.15 57.44
CA VAL A 363 75.71 84.07 58.34
C VAL A 363 76.94 84.76 57.73
N VAL A 364 77.15 84.62 56.42
CA VAL A 364 78.31 85.19 55.71
C VAL A 364 78.17 86.71 55.50
N PHE A 365 76.95 87.23 55.32
CA PHE A 365 76.70 88.63 54.98
C PHE A 365 75.80 89.34 56.01
N LEU A 366 76.38 89.77 57.12
CA LEU A 366 75.67 90.43 58.23
C LEU A 366 75.12 91.83 57.90
N ASP A 367 75.68 92.50 56.89
CA ASP A 367 75.30 93.87 56.50
C ASP A 367 74.10 93.91 55.53
N LEU A 368 73.54 92.76 55.16
CA LEU A 368 72.44 92.64 54.21
C LEU A 368 71.08 92.81 54.92
N ASP A 369 70.20 93.60 54.30
CA ASP A 369 68.87 93.91 54.84
C ASP A 369 68.06 92.62 55.12
N PRO A 370 67.74 92.30 56.39
CA PRO A 370 67.03 91.08 56.75
C PRO A 370 65.62 91.02 56.15
N GLU A 371 64.99 92.16 55.90
CA GLU A 371 63.66 92.22 55.27
C GLU A 371 63.77 91.83 53.79
N LEU A 372 64.79 92.31 53.07
CA LEU A 372 65.06 91.91 51.69
C LEU A 372 65.47 90.43 51.56
N VAL A 373 66.30 89.93 52.47
CA VAL A 373 66.71 88.51 52.49
C VAL A 373 65.53 87.58 52.80
N SER A 374 64.56 88.02 53.60
CA SER A 374 63.32 87.26 53.86
C SER A 374 62.41 87.11 52.63
N GLN A 375 62.59 87.95 51.60
CA GLN A 375 61.82 87.88 50.36
C GLN A 375 62.42 86.89 49.35
N ILE A 376 63.60 86.33 49.61
CA ILE A 376 64.25 85.30 48.78
C ILE A 376 63.45 84.00 48.87
N ASP A 377 63.16 83.40 47.72
CA ASP A 377 62.30 82.23 47.54
C ASP A 377 62.81 81.43 46.32
N VAL A 378 62.68 80.11 46.35
CA VAL A 378 63.05 79.16 45.28
C VAL A 378 62.49 79.61 43.93
N MET A 379 61.27 80.13 43.96
CA MET A 379 60.53 80.56 42.78
C MET A 379 60.86 81.98 42.32
N LYS A 380 61.91 82.63 42.84
CA LYS A 380 62.37 83.95 42.41
C LYS A 380 63.75 83.91 41.75
N LYS A 381 64.05 84.98 40.99
CA LYS A 381 65.36 85.29 40.40
C LYS A 381 65.67 86.77 40.63
N VAL A 382 66.94 87.14 40.61
CA VAL A 382 67.35 88.55 40.58
C VAL A 382 67.38 89.01 39.12
N GLU A 383 66.61 90.04 38.80
CA GLU A 383 66.55 90.66 37.48
C GLU A 383 66.59 92.19 37.64
N GLY A 384 67.57 92.85 37.03
CA GLY A 384 67.77 94.30 37.19
C GLY A 384 68.00 94.77 38.63
N GLY A 385 68.53 93.91 39.50
CA GLY A 385 68.74 94.21 40.93
C GLY A 385 67.49 94.08 41.81
N LYS A 386 66.38 93.54 41.30
CA LYS A 386 65.16 93.25 42.07
C LYS A 386 64.82 91.76 42.03
N LEU A 387 64.17 91.26 43.08
CA LEU A 387 63.62 89.91 43.12
C LEU A 387 62.32 89.85 42.30
N VAL A 388 62.29 88.99 41.29
CA VAL A 388 61.15 88.77 40.39
C VAL A 388 60.85 87.29 40.32
N SER A 389 59.57 86.90 40.32
CA SER A 389 59.17 85.50 40.19
C SER A 389 59.65 84.88 38.87
N ARG A 390 60.16 83.66 38.93
CA ARG A 390 60.44 82.82 37.76
C ARG A 390 59.11 82.45 37.11
N VAL A 391 58.82 83.04 35.95
CA VAL A 391 57.68 82.61 35.13
C VAL A 391 57.99 81.21 34.62
N LEU A 392 57.34 80.20 35.21
CA LEU A 392 57.30 78.84 34.65
C LEU A 392 56.46 78.88 33.37
N SER A 393 57.15 79.00 32.23
CA SER A 393 56.52 78.78 30.92
C SER A 393 56.09 77.32 30.83
N ALA A 394 54.78 77.07 31.01
CA ALA A 394 54.18 75.75 30.94
C ALA A 394 54.15 75.24 29.49
N ALA A 395 55.30 74.76 29.02
CA ALA A 395 55.49 74.15 27.70
C ALA A 395 56.03 72.72 27.85
N TYR A 396 55.32 71.87 28.62
CA TYR A 396 55.52 70.42 28.56
C TYR A 396 54.58 69.81 27.53
N ASN A 397 55.19 69.20 26.51
CA ASN A 397 54.50 68.72 25.33
C ASN A 397 53.46 67.64 25.66
N SER A 398 52.17 67.94 25.46
CA SER A 398 51.12 66.94 25.32
C SER A 398 51.21 66.25 23.95
N ALA A 399 52.34 65.59 23.67
CA ALA A 399 52.55 64.80 22.48
C ALA A 399 51.83 63.44 22.61
N SER A 400 50.50 63.48 22.54
CA SER A 400 49.68 62.29 22.33
C SER A 400 49.96 61.77 20.92
N ALA A 401 50.81 60.76 20.82
CA ALA A 401 50.99 60.00 19.59
C ALA A 401 49.85 58.96 19.50
N PRO A 402 49.08 58.90 18.39
CA PRO A 402 48.06 57.88 18.23
C PRO A 402 48.72 56.51 18.01
N PHE A 403 48.26 55.51 18.76
CA PHE A 403 48.74 54.13 18.62
C PHE A 403 48.08 53.50 17.40
N GLU A 404 48.74 53.57 16.24
CA GLU A 404 48.24 53.01 14.98
C GLU A 404 48.39 51.48 14.99
N ALA A 405 47.36 50.79 15.48
CA ALA A 405 47.29 49.33 15.48
C ALA A 405 46.82 48.81 14.12
N ALA A 406 47.77 48.33 13.30
CA ALA A 406 47.46 47.56 12.10
C ALA A 406 47.13 46.10 12.47
N VAL A 407 45.98 45.63 11.99
CA VAL A 407 45.47 44.24 12.05
C VAL A 407 45.97 43.44 10.84
#